data_AF-A0A401H150-F1
#
_entry.id   AF-A0A401H150-F1
#
_cell.length_a   1.000
_cell.length_b   1.000
_cell.length_c   1.000
_cell.angle_alpha   90.00
_cell.angle_beta   90.00
_cell.angle_gamma   90.00
#
_symmetry.space_group_name_H-M   'P 1'
#
loop_
_entity.id
_entity.type
_entity.pdbx_description
1 polymer ?
#
loop_
_entity_poly.entity_id
_entity_poly.type
_entity_poly.pdbx_seq_one_letter_code
_entity_poly.pdbx_strand_id
1 'polypeptide(L)'
;MDGISSLSAILGVLQVLGSATIAVYKYAASVKGAPAACDRLLQELSAIGGTLGHAKVVLDGLQGHDDFSSNHTLKITAFLGGTGGPLESCRATIEELCAWLARDGDKRMRVDRRMLWPFQEKELMEFVQRLERHKTHFILALSLNSADSLMHLGNSVEDVKKEQQRVKDEKARQELQMDLRELIEWLSPLDVDRMALLKQWIPVLQGIPGSGKTILVSTVIDELKSSCSGGNEEAILAYYYCDFSDSKSANPVTVLRTLLTLFMATIDDDSVDTFVDLLKRKKATKSPPDDIELLQLLLLRAIGERKAIIVLDELDECVDRRWLLEFIPRLVHQASVRWLVSSRREQDIVGAFEDFHTISLSHEFENVYADIQRYIMQTLETEPRLRRLDSELKAELGSALLHKADGMFRWVQCQLDFIITRRTRQSIREALRTLPRGLYPTCERILKRIEDEGEESALIAKTTLLWLVSALRPLKLVEVEEAIIIEVGSESLNDDARVLDEHDILEICSSLVDYDDSTDIVNVSHYSVQNFFFLTTC
;
A
#
# COMPACT_ATOMS: atom_id res chain seq x y z
N MET A 1 46.11 -8.57 -7.49
CA MET A 1 47.30 -8.71 -8.35
C MET A 1 48.42 -9.54 -7.67
N ASP A 2 48.31 -9.88 -6.38
CA ASP A 2 49.42 -10.48 -5.62
C ASP A 2 49.62 -12.00 -5.81
N GLY A 3 48.59 -12.74 -6.24
CA GLY A 3 48.66 -14.18 -6.53
C GLY A 3 49.61 -14.55 -7.67
N ILE A 4 49.65 -13.72 -8.72
CA ILE A 4 50.53 -13.92 -9.89
C ILE A 4 52.00 -13.74 -9.50
N SER A 5 52.29 -12.79 -8.61
CA SER A 5 53.65 -12.54 -8.09
C SER A 5 54.19 -13.73 -7.30
N SER A 6 53.37 -14.32 -6.43
CA SER A 6 53.77 -15.49 -5.63
C SER A 6 53.90 -16.76 -6.46
N LEU A 7 53.04 -16.96 -7.47
CA LEU A 7 53.18 -18.07 -8.42
C LEU A 7 54.51 -17.99 -9.19
N SER A 8 54.87 -16.79 -9.63
CA SER A 8 56.17 -16.53 -10.28
C SER A 8 57.35 -16.81 -9.34
N ALA A 9 57.25 -16.41 -8.06
CA ALA A 9 58.27 -16.68 -7.05
C ALA A 9 58.44 -18.20 -6.78
N ILE A 10 57.34 -18.96 -6.67
CA ILE A 10 57.36 -20.42 -6.51
C ILE A 10 58.02 -21.09 -7.72
N LEU A 11 57.65 -20.66 -8.95
CA LEU A 11 58.26 -21.17 -10.18
C LEU A 11 59.77 -20.89 -10.24
N GLY A 12 60.19 -19.70 -9.79
CA GLY A 12 61.60 -19.34 -9.68
C GLY A 12 62.36 -20.27 -8.74
N VAL A 13 61.83 -20.56 -7.54
CA VAL A 13 62.45 -21.49 -6.59
C VAL A 13 62.51 -22.92 -7.16
N LEU A 14 61.44 -23.40 -7.80
CA LEU A 14 61.39 -24.74 -8.42
C LEU A 14 62.45 -24.89 -9.54
N GLN A 15 62.71 -23.83 -10.31
CA GLN A 15 63.74 -23.83 -11.34
C GLN A 15 65.15 -23.93 -10.74
N VAL A 16 65.43 -23.17 -9.67
CA VAL A 16 66.72 -23.24 -8.97
C VAL A 16 66.89 -24.61 -8.29
N LEU A 17 65.83 -25.17 -7.69
CA LEU A 17 65.83 -26.51 -7.10
C LEU A 17 66.22 -27.61 -8.10
N GLY A 18 65.68 -27.56 -9.32
CA GLY A 18 66.06 -28.51 -10.37
C GLY A 18 67.54 -28.44 -10.72
N SER A 19 68.08 -27.20 -10.81
CA SER A 19 69.50 -26.96 -11.08
C SER A 19 70.39 -27.46 -9.94
N ALA A 20 70.00 -27.21 -8.68
CA ALA A 20 70.70 -27.68 -7.50
C ALA A 20 70.70 -29.20 -7.37
N THR A 21 69.57 -29.85 -7.65
CA THR A 21 69.44 -31.32 -7.63
C THR A 21 70.45 -31.97 -8.59
N ILE A 22 70.58 -31.42 -9.80
CA ILE A 22 71.56 -31.89 -10.79
C ILE A 22 73.01 -31.65 -10.30
N ALA A 23 73.28 -30.49 -9.69
CA ALA A 23 74.59 -30.17 -9.14
C ALA A 23 75.00 -31.10 -7.99
N VAL A 24 74.07 -31.40 -7.07
CA VAL A 24 74.28 -32.35 -5.96
C VAL A 24 74.49 -33.76 -6.49
N TYR A 25 73.75 -34.19 -7.52
CA TYR A 25 73.93 -35.51 -8.13
C TYR A 25 75.33 -35.68 -8.76
N LYS A 26 75.80 -34.66 -9.51
CA LYS A 26 77.16 -34.62 -10.07
C LYS A 26 78.22 -34.62 -8.97
N TYR A 27 77.99 -33.87 -7.89
CA TYR A 27 78.87 -33.82 -6.74
C TYR A 27 78.95 -35.17 -6.02
N ALA A 28 77.82 -35.81 -5.73
CA ALA A 28 77.73 -37.12 -5.08
C ALA A 28 78.46 -38.21 -5.88
N ALA A 29 78.34 -38.20 -7.21
CA ALA A 29 79.06 -39.13 -8.09
C ALA A 29 80.59 -38.93 -8.06
N SER A 30 81.07 -37.75 -7.66
CA SER A 30 82.50 -37.39 -7.67
C SER A 30 83.24 -37.72 -6.36
N VAL A 31 82.52 -38.02 -5.27
CA VAL A 31 83.11 -38.26 -3.94
C VAL A 31 82.97 -39.73 -3.54
N LYS A 32 84.10 -40.44 -3.37
CA LYS A 32 84.11 -41.81 -2.83
C LYS A 32 84.18 -41.77 -1.31
N GLY A 33 83.07 -42.07 -0.63
CA GLY A 33 83.05 -42.28 0.83
C GLY A 33 81.84 -41.74 1.59
N ALA A 34 80.91 -41.02 0.95
CA ALA A 34 79.81 -40.41 1.69
C ALA A 34 78.51 -40.21 0.87
N PRO A 35 77.77 -41.31 0.62
CA PRO A 35 76.45 -41.24 0.00
C PRO A 35 75.40 -40.60 0.93
N ALA A 36 75.44 -40.87 2.24
CA ALA A 36 74.33 -40.57 3.14
C ALA A 36 73.97 -39.07 3.32
N ALA A 37 74.96 -38.17 3.41
CA ALA A 37 74.70 -36.73 3.58
C ALA A 37 74.19 -36.08 2.27
N CYS A 38 74.74 -36.49 1.13
CA CYS A 38 74.26 -36.09 -0.19
C CYS A 38 72.85 -36.64 -0.46
N ASP A 39 72.58 -37.89 -0.06
CA ASP A 39 71.25 -38.51 -0.16
C ASP A 39 70.23 -37.75 0.70
N ARG A 40 70.59 -37.36 1.92
CA ARG A 40 69.75 -36.54 2.79
C ARG A 40 69.47 -35.17 2.19
N LEU A 41 70.48 -34.54 1.59
CA LEU A 41 70.30 -33.27 0.88
C LEU A 41 69.37 -33.41 -0.33
N LEU A 42 69.52 -34.46 -1.13
CA LEU A 42 68.63 -34.77 -2.26
C LEU A 42 67.19 -35.03 -1.78
N GLN A 43 67.01 -35.72 -0.66
CA GLN A 43 65.70 -35.93 -0.04
C GLN A 43 65.05 -34.61 0.39
N GLU A 44 65.81 -33.69 0.98
CA GLU A 44 65.28 -32.39 1.39
C GLU A 44 64.97 -31.47 0.20
N LEU A 45 65.83 -31.44 -0.83
CA LEU A 45 65.53 -30.72 -2.08
C LEU A 45 64.26 -31.26 -2.76
N SER A 46 64.11 -32.59 -2.80
CA SER A 46 62.91 -33.25 -3.35
C SER A 46 61.66 -32.92 -2.52
N ALA A 47 61.76 -32.93 -1.18
CA ALA A 47 60.65 -32.61 -0.29
C ALA A 47 60.19 -31.14 -0.42
N ILE A 48 61.13 -30.20 -0.55
CA ILE A 48 60.80 -28.81 -0.84
C ILE A 48 60.13 -28.69 -2.22
N GLY A 49 60.66 -29.38 -3.23
CA GLY A 49 60.05 -29.45 -4.56
C GLY A 49 58.59 -29.96 -4.52
N GLY A 50 58.32 -31.02 -3.76
CA GLY A 50 56.98 -31.57 -3.58
C GLY A 50 56.02 -30.61 -2.87
N THR A 51 56.45 -29.98 -1.77
CA THR A 51 55.62 -29.02 -1.03
C THR A 51 55.29 -27.77 -1.84
N LEU A 52 56.26 -27.22 -2.57
CA LEU A 52 56.04 -26.09 -3.47
C LEU A 52 55.21 -26.47 -4.70
N GLY A 53 55.33 -27.71 -5.19
CA GLY A 53 54.46 -28.26 -6.23
C GLY A 53 53.00 -28.32 -5.79
N HIS A 54 52.73 -28.77 -4.56
CA HIS A 54 51.38 -28.75 -3.99
C HIS A 54 50.86 -27.32 -3.81
N ALA A 55 51.69 -26.40 -3.31
CA ALA A 55 51.32 -24.99 -3.18
C ALA A 55 50.94 -24.36 -4.53
N LYS A 56 51.67 -24.72 -5.61
CA LYS A 56 51.36 -24.27 -6.97
C LYS A 56 49.99 -24.78 -7.43
N VAL A 57 49.69 -26.08 -7.27
CA VAL A 57 48.39 -26.66 -7.67
C VAL A 57 47.23 -25.97 -6.95
N VAL A 58 47.38 -25.68 -5.66
CA VAL A 58 46.38 -24.96 -4.87
C VAL A 58 46.19 -23.53 -5.40
N LEU A 59 47.27 -22.81 -5.72
CA LEU A 59 47.20 -21.44 -6.25
C LEU A 59 46.63 -21.39 -7.67
N ASP A 60 46.97 -22.35 -8.54
CA ASP A 60 46.42 -22.45 -9.91
C ASP A 60 44.90 -22.72 -9.87
N GLY A 61 44.42 -23.56 -8.94
CA GLY A 61 42.99 -23.86 -8.78
C GLY A 61 42.14 -22.68 -8.26
N LEU A 62 42.76 -21.70 -7.58
CA LEU A 62 42.07 -20.54 -7.01
C LEU A 62 41.90 -19.37 -8.00
N GLN A 63 42.58 -19.38 -9.15
CA GLN A 63 42.53 -18.29 -10.14
C GLN A 63 41.24 -18.25 -10.98
N GLY A 64 40.32 -19.21 -10.81
CA GLY A 64 39.09 -19.33 -11.63
C GLY A 64 37.78 -18.90 -10.97
N HIS A 65 37.78 -18.48 -9.70
CA HIS A 65 36.55 -18.13 -8.97
C HIS A 65 36.68 -16.76 -8.27
N ASP A 66 35.93 -15.76 -8.74
CA ASP A 66 36.11 -14.35 -8.34
C ASP A 66 35.53 -13.98 -6.97
N ASP A 67 34.53 -14.71 -6.44
CA ASP A 67 33.84 -14.27 -5.21
C ASP A 67 34.42 -14.82 -3.89
N PHE A 68 35.27 -15.85 -3.93
CA PHE A 68 35.78 -16.54 -2.73
C PHE A 68 37.32 -16.55 -2.61
N SER A 69 38.04 -16.25 -3.71
CA SER A 69 39.49 -16.46 -3.82
C SER A 69 40.35 -15.36 -3.19
N SER A 70 39.79 -14.17 -2.95
CA SER A 70 40.57 -12.99 -2.56
C SER A 70 41.23 -13.16 -1.18
N ASN A 71 40.50 -13.63 -0.17
CA ASN A 71 41.02 -13.68 1.20
C ASN A 71 42.03 -14.82 1.46
N HIS A 72 41.82 -16.00 0.86
CA HIS A 72 42.71 -17.16 1.06
C HIS A 72 44.00 -17.05 0.24
N THR A 73 43.91 -16.54 -0.99
CA THR A 73 45.08 -16.25 -1.82
C THR A 73 45.96 -15.19 -1.13
N LEU A 74 45.37 -14.16 -0.50
CA LEU A 74 46.11 -13.15 0.25
C LEU A 74 46.89 -13.72 1.44
N LYS A 75 46.37 -14.71 2.18
CA LYS A 75 47.07 -15.30 3.34
C LYS A 75 48.28 -16.14 2.93
N ILE A 76 48.16 -16.99 1.90
CA ILE A 76 49.29 -17.80 1.40
C ILE A 76 50.37 -16.89 0.78
N THR A 77 49.95 -15.93 -0.05
CA THR A 77 50.87 -15.00 -0.73
C THR A 77 51.58 -14.08 0.26
N ALA A 78 50.89 -13.59 1.30
CA ALA A 78 51.50 -12.78 2.35
C ALA A 78 52.51 -13.57 3.20
N PHE A 79 52.21 -14.84 3.55
CA PHE A 79 53.10 -15.65 4.38
C PHE A 79 54.33 -16.16 3.60
N LEU A 80 54.18 -16.47 2.32
CA LEU A 80 55.25 -17.05 1.50
C LEU A 80 56.07 -16.00 0.72
N GLY A 81 55.44 -14.91 0.28
CA GLY A 81 55.95 -14.00 -0.76
C GLY A 81 56.34 -12.59 -0.31
N GLY A 82 56.32 -12.28 1.00
CA GLY A 82 56.84 -11.00 1.49
C GLY A 82 58.32 -10.81 1.15
N THR A 83 58.79 -9.56 0.99
CA THR A 83 60.21 -9.23 0.76
C THR A 83 61.07 -9.77 1.92
N GLY A 84 62.04 -10.64 1.63
CA GLY A 84 62.81 -11.38 2.65
C GLY A 84 62.09 -12.63 3.21
N GLY A 85 60.99 -13.06 2.59
CA GLY A 85 60.14 -14.16 3.03
C GLY A 85 60.72 -15.56 2.76
N PRO A 86 60.00 -16.62 3.20
CA PRO A 86 60.48 -17.99 3.13
C PRO A 86 60.86 -18.47 1.72
N LEU A 87 60.18 -18.00 0.67
CA LEU A 87 60.50 -18.34 -0.73
C LEU A 87 61.82 -17.73 -1.19
N GLU A 88 62.03 -16.45 -0.92
CA GLU A 88 63.25 -15.72 -1.31
C GLU A 88 64.47 -16.23 -0.52
N SER A 89 64.30 -16.47 0.78
CA SER A 89 65.35 -17.02 1.64
C SER A 89 65.70 -18.48 1.28
N CYS A 90 64.70 -19.29 0.88
CA CYS A 90 64.93 -20.63 0.35
C CYS A 90 65.71 -20.58 -0.97
N ARG A 91 65.30 -19.72 -1.91
CA ARG A 91 66.01 -19.51 -3.18
C ARG A 91 67.46 -19.12 -2.95
N ALA A 92 67.72 -18.13 -2.10
CA ALA A 92 69.07 -17.68 -1.77
C ALA A 92 69.92 -18.81 -1.16
N THR A 93 69.33 -19.63 -0.27
CA THR A 93 70.02 -20.79 0.32
C THR A 93 70.38 -21.84 -0.73
N ILE A 94 69.51 -22.09 -1.70
CA ILE A 94 69.76 -23.04 -2.80
C ILE A 94 70.81 -22.49 -3.78
N GLU A 95 70.76 -21.18 -4.10
CA GLU A 95 71.77 -20.53 -4.95
C GLU A 95 73.15 -20.52 -4.27
N GLU A 96 73.19 -20.28 -2.95
CA GLU A 96 74.40 -20.38 -2.13
C GLU A 96 74.97 -21.81 -2.10
N LEU A 97 74.10 -22.82 -1.95
CA LEU A 97 74.47 -24.23 -2.07
C LEU A 97 75.07 -24.54 -3.45
N CYS A 98 74.43 -24.08 -4.55
CA CYS A 98 74.95 -24.24 -5.90
C CYS A 98 76.32 -23.57 -6.08
N ALA A 99 76.51 -22.36 -5.55
CA ALA A 99 77.77 -21.65 -5.60
C ALA A 99 78.87 -22.35 -4.79
N TRP A 100 78.52 -22.92 -3.62
CA TRP A 100 79.42 -23.74 -2.80
C TRP A 100 79.86 -25.00 -3.56
N LEU A 101 78.91 -25.73 -4.17
CA LEU A 101 79.17 -26.90 -5.00
C LEU A 101 80.07 -26.58 -6.20
N ALA A 102 79.93 -25.39 -6.80
CA ALA A 102 80.73 -24.94 -7.94
C ALA A 102 82.15 -24.50 -7.53
N ARG A 103 82.30 -23.71 -6.45
CA ARG A 103 83.59 -23.24 -5.93
C ARG A 103 84.51 -24.38 -5.52
N ASP A 104 83.94 -25.42 -4.96
CA ASP A 104 84.69 -26.58 -4.54
C ASP A 104 85.11 -27.44 -5.75
N GLY A 105 84.39 -27.38 -6.88
CA GLY A 105 84.76 -28.02 -8.14
C GLY A 105 86.09 -27.53 -8.73
N ASP A 106 86.35 -26.22 -8.69
CA ASP A 106 87.54 -25.59 -9.30
C ASP A 106 88.83 -25.73 -8.46
N LYS A 107 88.72 -25.75 -7.12
CA LYS A 107 89.90 -25.94 -6.24
C LYS A 107 90.39 -27.39 -6.17
N ARG A 108 89.62 -28.36 -6.67
CA ARG A 108 89.79 -29.81 -6.49
C ARG A 108 90.67 -30.54 -7.51
N MET A 109 91.39 -29.84 -8.38
CA MET A 109 92.46 -30.47 -9.18
C MET A 109 93.80 -30.64 -8.44
N ARG A 110 93.92 -30.18 -7.18
CA ARG A 110 95.24 -30.13 -6.48
C ARG A 110 95.35 -30.77 -5.08
N VAL A 111 94.29 -31.32 -4.47
CA VAL A 111 94.35 -31.98 -3.14
C VAL A 111 93.53 -33.28 -3.11
N ASP A 112 94.03 -34.32 -2.44
CA ASP A 112 93.44 -35.66 -2.37
C ASP A 112 92.05 -35.65 -1.69
N ARG A 113 91.07 -36.26 -2.35
CA ARG A 113 89.61 -36.12 -2.08
C ARG A 113 89.15 -36.70 -0.74
N ARG A 114 90.00 -37.44 -0.02
CA ARG A 114 89.61 -38.17 1.20
C ARG A 114 89.83 -37.42 2.52
N MET A 115 90.73 -36.43 2.56
CA MET A 115 91.12 -35.80 3.83
C MET A 115 90.26 -34.59 4.26
N LEU A 116 89.55 -33.96 3.32
CA LEU A 116 88.75 -32.75 3.58
C LEU A 116 87.27 -33.03 3.90
N TRP A 117 86.82 -34.28 3.70
CA TRP A 117 85.42 -34.67 3.82
C TRP A 117 84.77 -34.36 5.19
N PRO A 118 85.40 -34.62 6.36
CA PRO A 118 84.76 -34.37 7.65
C PRO A 118 84.42 -32.89 7.92
N PHE A 119 85.22 -31.98 7.35
CA PHE A 119 84.95 -30.54 7.44
C PHE A 119 83.87 -30.11 6.44
N GLN A 120 83.87 -30.69 5.23
CA GLN A 120 82.86 -30.47 4.20
C GLN A 120 81.48 -31.03 4.59
N GLU A 121 81.45 -32.14 5.31
CA GLU A 121 80.21 -32.75 5.82
C GLU A 121 79.50 -31.84 6.81
N LYS A 122 80.25 -31.13 7.67
CA LYS A 122 79.67 -30.16 8.61
C LYS A 122 79.00 -28.98 7.90
N GLU A 123 79.68 -28.39 6.91
CA GLU A 123 79.13 -27.30 6.10
C GLU A 123 77.92 -27.77 5.27
N LEU A 124 77.96 -28.97 4.70
CA LEU A 124 76.84 -29.56 3.96
C LEU A 124 75.61 -29.77 4.85
N MET A 125 75.82 -30.20 6.10
CA MET A 125 74.74 -30.42 7.06
C MET A 125 74.12 -29.11 7.55
N GLU A 126 74.86 -27.99 7.55
CA GLU A 126 74.28 -26.67 7.80
C GLU A 126 73.30 -26.25 6.69
N PHE A 127 73.59 -26.56 5.43
CA PHE A 127 72.64 -26.38 4.33
C PHE A 127 71.40 -27.27 4.49
N VAL A 128 71.58 -28.54 4.87
CA VAL A 128 70.46 -29.46 5.14
C VAL A 128 69.54 -28.90 6.23
N GLN A 129 70.08 -28.43 7.35
CA GLN A 129 69.28 -27.85 8.44
C GLN A 129 68.52 -26.58 8.00
N ARG A 130 69.15 -25.72 7.20
CA ARG A 130 68.49 -24.52 6.66
C ARG A 130 67.34 -24.90 5.73
N LEU A 131 67.52 -25.89 4.86
CA LEU A 131 66.49 -26.40 3.96
C LEU A 131 65.34 -27.09 4.72
N GLU A 132 65.65 -27.91 5.73
CA GLU A 132 64.66 -28.53 6.63
C GLU A 132 63.77 -27.45 7.28
N ARG A 133 64.37 -26.33 7.73
CA ARG A 133 63.63 -25.19 8.31
C ARG A 133 62.70 -24.52 7.30
N HIS A 134 63.14 -24.31 6.05
CA HIS A 134 62.28 -23.75 5.00
C HIS A 134 61.10 -24.67 4.66
N LYS A 135 61.35 -25.98 4.57
CA LYS A 135 60.31 -27.00 4.40
C LYS A 135 59.26 -26.94 5.50
N THR A 136 59.66 -26.80 6.78
CA THR A 136 58.70 -26.63 7.88
C THR A 136 57.82 -25.40 7.71
N HIS A 137 58.38 -24.27 7.30
CA HIS A 137 57.60 -23.05 7.03
C HIS A 137 56.58 -23.26 5.90
N PHE A 138 56.95 -23.96 4.83
CA PHE A 138 56.02 -24.26 3.72
C PHE A 138 54.88 -25.19 4.14
N ILE A 139 55.17 -26.22 4.94
CA ILE A 139 54.15 -27.15 5.45
C ILE A 139 53.15 -26.42 6.34
N LEU A 140 53.61 -25.58 7.26
CA LEU A 140 52.74 -24.81 8.16
C LEU A 140 51.82 -23.85 7.40
N ALA A 141 52.34 -23.17 6.38
CA ALA A 141 51.56 -22.27 5.52
C ALA A 141 50.41 -23.01 4.82
N LEU A 142 50.69 -24.20 4.29
CA LEU A 142 49.70 -25.04 3.62
C LEU A 142 48.66 -25.59 4.60
N SER A 143 49.08 -26.04 5.79
CA SER A 143 48.16 -26.55 6.81
C SER A 143 47.19 -25.50 7.33
N LEU A 144 47.65 -24.25 7.53
CA LEU A 144 46.80 -23.12 7.93
C LEU A 144 45.70 -22.83 6.90
N ASN A 145 46.04 -22.88 5.61
CA ASN A 145 45.07 -22.65 4.55
C ASN A 145 43.98 -23.74 4.50
N SER A 146 44.38 -25.01 4.69
CA SER A 146 43.44 -26.14 4.70
C SER A 146 42.44 -26.05 5.85
N ALA A 147 42.86 -25.59 7.03
CA ALA A 147 41.98 -25.43 8.19
C ALA A 147 40.92 -24.33 7.98
N ASP A 148 41.33 -23.19 7.40
CA ASP A 148 40.46 -22.05 7.10
C ASP A 148 39.36 -22.42 6.10
N SER A 149 39.72 -23.14 5.04
CA SER A 149 38.77 -23.62 4.02
C SER A 149 37.71 -24.58 4.60
N LEU A 150 38.11 -25.47 5.52
CA LEU A 150 37.19 -26.41 6.17
C LEU A 150 36.17 -25.70 7.06
N MET A 151 36.55 -24.64 7.77
CA MET A 151 35.63 -23.86 8.60
C MET A 151 34.56 -23.15 7.77
N HIS A 152 34.94 -22.55 6.64
CA HIS A 152 33.98 -21.88 5.77
C HIS A 152 33.02 -22.86 5.07
N LEU A 153 33.51 -24.03 4.68
CA LEU A 153 32.66 -25.09 4.14
C LEU A 153 31.61 -25.54 5.17
N GLY A 154 32.02 -25.70 6.43
CA GLY A 154 31.11 -26.02 7.53
C GLY A 154 29.98 -24.99 7.69
N ASN A 155 30.31 -23.70 7.68
CA ASN A 155 29.32 -22.62 7.78
C ASN A 155 28.34 -22.61 6.59
N SER A 156 28.85 -22.77 5.37
CA SER A 156 28.03 -22.78 4.16
C SER A 156 27.06 -23.97 4.13
N VAL A 157 27.48 -25.14 4.64
CA VAL A 157 26.63 -26.33 4.76
C VAL A 157 25.51 -26.11 5.76
N GLU A 158 25.78 -25.43 6.88
CA GLU A 158 24.76 -25.12 7.89
C GLU A 158 23.69 -24.15 7.35
N ASP A 159 24.10 -23.16 6.55
CA ASP A 159 23.18 -22.21 5.91
C ASP A 159 22.30 -22.88 4.84
N VAL A 160 22.89 -23.74 4.00
CA VAL A 160 22.13 -24.54 3.03
C VAL A 160 21.12 -25.46 3.73
N LYS A 161 21.49 -26.04 4.88
CA LYS A 161 20.60 -26.91 5.66
C LYS A 161 19.40 -26.14 6.23
N LYS A 162 19.59 -24.90 6.68
CA LYS A 162 18.51 -24.02 7.15
C LYS A 162 17.56 -23.66 6.02
N GLU A 163 18.07 -23.30 4.84
CA GLU A 163 17.22 -22.94 3.70
C GLU A 163 16.46 -24.17 3.17
N GLN A 164 17.09 -25.35 3.17
CA GLN A 164 16.42 -26.59 2.80
C GLN A 164 15.25 -26.92 3.75
N GLN A 165 15.40 -26.66 5.05
CA GLN A 165 14.31 -26.86 6.00
C GLN A 165 13.16 -25.87 5.76
N ARG A 166 13.49 -24.59 5.48
CA ARG A 166 12.50 -23.55 5.18
C ARG A 166 11.65 -23.90 3.95
N VAL A 167 12.29 -24.38 2.88
CA VAL A 167 11.61 -24.82 1.64
C VAL A 167 10.74 -26.05 1.89
N LYS A 168 11.17 -26.99 2.74
CA LYS A 168 10.35 -28.16 3.12
C LYS A 168 9.09 -27.75 3.88
N ASP A 169 9.22 -26.84 4.84
CA ASP A 169 8.10 -26.36 5.64
C ASP A 169 7.09 -25.57 4.78
N GLU A 170 7.57 -24.78 3.82
CA GLU A 170 6.74 -24.04 2.88
C GLU A 170 5.98 -24.96 1.92
N LYS A 171 6.64 -26.01 1.41
CA LYS A 171 6.00 -27.04 0.58
C LYS A 171 4.92 -27.81 1.35
N ALA A 172 5.19 -28.21 2.59
CA ALA A 172 4.22 -28.89 3.43
C ALA A 172 2.97 -28.03 3.72
N ARG A 173 3.14 -26.71 3.88
CA ARG A 173 2.02 -25.76 4.03
C ARG A 173 1.18 -25.65 2.76
N GLN A 174 1.82 -25.62 1.58
CA GLN A 174 1.12 -25.58 0.29
C GLN A 174 0.30 -26.85 0.06
N GLU A 175 0.87 -28.02 0.37
CA GLU A 175 0.16 -29.31 0.28
C GLU A 175 -1.06 -29.32 1.22
N LEU A 176 -0.89 -28.92 2.49
CA LEU A 176 -2.00 -28.84 3.46
C LEU A 176 -3.11 -27.86 3.00
N GLN A 177 -2.73 -26.76 2.34
CA GLN A 177 -3.68 -25.76 1.85
C GLN A 177 -4.47 -26.26 0.63
N MET A 178 -3.86 -27.06 -0.24
CA MET A 178 -4.54 -27.75 -1.34
C MET A 178 -5.51 -28.81 -0.81
N ASP A 179 -5.06 -29.65 0.13
CA ASP A 179 -5.88 -30.71 0.73
C ASP A 179 -7.10 -30.11 1.46
N LEU A 180 -6.93 -28.97 2.14
CA LEU A 180 -8.04 -28.26 2.79
C LEU A 180 -9.06 -27.72 1.77
N ARG A 181 -8.59 -27.21 0.62
CA ARG A 181 -9.47 -26.73 -0.45
C ARG A 181 -10.29 -27.88 -1.05
N GLU A 182 -9.65 -29.01 -1.32
CA GLU A 182 -10.31 -30.20 -1.85
C GLU A 182 -11.33 -30.77 -0.85
N LEU A 183 -11.00 -30.77 0.45
CA LEU A 183 -11.92 -31.17 1.53
C LEU A 183 -13.14 -30.25 1.64
N ILE A 184 -12.94 -28.93 1.47
CA ILE A 184 -14.02 -27.93 1.49
C ILE A 184 -14.97 -28.11 0.30
N GLU A 185 -14.44 -28.33 -0.90
CA GLU A 185 -15.24 -28.62 -2.11
C GLU A 185 -16.00 -29.96 -1.99
N TRP A 186 -15.41 -30.95 -1.32
CA TRP A 186 -16.05 -32.24 -1.08
C TRP A 186 -17.19 -32.16 -0.04
N LEU A 187 -17.04 -31.35 1.01
CA LEU A 187 -18.04 -31.21 2.09
C LEU A 187 -19.30 -30.44 1.67
N SER A 188 -19.23 -29.58 0.65
CA SER A 188 -20.38 -28.81 0.16
C SER A 188 -20.32 -28.66 -1.36
N PRO A 189 -21.31 -29.19 -2.12
CA PRO A 189 -21.40 -28.98 -3.57
C PRO A 189 -21.87 -27.56 -3.95
N LEU A 190 -22.17 -26.71 -2.96
CA LEU A 190 -22.43 -25.29 -3.15
C LEU A 190 -21.11 -24.53 -3.03
N ASP A 191 -20.82 -23.77 -4.09
CA ASP A 191 -19.66 -22.91 -4.29
C ASP A 191 -19.29 -22.15 -3.02
N VAL A 192 -18.28 -22.62 -2.30
CA VAL A 192 -17.82 -22.00 -1.05
C VAL A 192 -17.25 -20.61 -1.36
N ASP A 193 -16.86 -20.32 -2.60
CA ASP A 193 -16.51 -18.98 -3.04
C ASP A 193 -17.73 -18.03 -2.97
N ARG A 194 -18.97 -18.46 -3.26
CA ARG A 194 -20.17 -17.61 -3.05
C ARG A 194 -20.42 -17.26 -1.58
N MET A 195 -20.07 -18.15 -0.65
CA MET A 195 -20.24 -17.94 0.79
C MET A 195 -19.03 -17.28 1.46
N ALA A 196 -17.83 -17.44 0.89
CA ALA A 196 -16.61 -16.74 1.29
C ALA A 196 -16.58 -15.31 0.74
N LEU A 197 -17.19 -15.08 -0.44
CA LEU A 197 -17.43 -13.74 -0.98
C LEU A 197 -18.18 -12.88 0.06
N LEU A 198 -19.21 -13.41 0.74
CA LEU A 198 -19.98 -12.69 1.78
C LEU A 198 -19.14 -12.13 2.95
N LYS A 199 -17.87 -12.53 3.11
CA LYS A 199 -16.99 -12.03 4.18
C LYS A 199 -16.28 -10.70 3.87
N GLN A 200 -16.26 -10.24 2.61
CA GLN A 200 -15.57 -8.98 2.21
C GLN A 200 -16.37 -8.20 1.15
N TRP A 201 -17.61 -7.82 1.49
CA TRP A 201 -18.45 -7.01 0.59
C TRP A 201 -18.31 -5.52 0.92
N ILE A 202 -17.90 -4.72 -0.07
CA ILE A 202 -18.31 -3.32 -0.18
C ILE A 202 -19.42 -3.27 -1.24
N PRO A 203 -20.70 -3.33 -0.89
CA PRO A 203 -21.72 -2.80 -1.76
C PRO A 203 -21.43 -1.32 -2.03
N VAL A 204 -21.17 -1.00 -3.29
CA VAL A 204 -21.13 0.40 -3.77
C VAL A 204 -22.43 0.68 -4.49
N LEU A 205 -23.26 1.55 -3.93
CA LEU A 205 -24.50 2.01 -4.53
C LEU A 205 -24.22 3.21 -5.43
N GLN A 206 -24.39 3.03 -6.74
CA GLN A 206 -24.24 4.09 -7.73
C GLN A 206 -25.58 4.49 -8.32
N GLY A 207 -25.77 5.79 -8.54
CA GLY A 207 -27.00 6.29 -9.13
C GLY A 207 -26.92 7.76 -9.51
N ILE A 208 -27.77 8.15 -10.46
CA ILE A 208 -27.87 9.54 -10.91
C ILE A 208 -28.37 10.45 -9.77
N PRO A 209 -28.18 11.77 -9.88
CA PRO A 209 -28.77 12.71 -8.93
C PRO A 209 -30.29 12.57 -8.84
N GLY A 210 -30.85 12.64 -7.63
CA GLY A 210 -32.29 12.52 -7.42
C GLY A 210 -32.88 11.12 -7.67
N SER A 211 -32.06 10.07 -7.82
CA SER A 211 -32.52 8.68 -7.96
C SER A 211 -32.93 7.99 -6.65
N GLY A 212 -32.86 8.70 -5.51
CA GLY A 212 -33.25 8.16 -4.20
C GLY A 212 -32.17 7.37 -3.45
N LYS A 213 -30.88 7.57 -3.77
CA LYS A 213 -29.75 6.89 -3.07
C LYS A 213 -29.80 7.10 -1.55
N THR A 214 -29.85 8.35 -1.09
CA THR A 214 -29.90 8.71 0.34
C THR A 214 -31.10 8.09 1.07
N ILE A 215 -32.27 8.03 0.42
CA ILE A 215 -33.47 7.38 0.98
C ILE A 215 -33.24 5.87 1.11
N LEU A 216 -32.67 5.23 0.09
CA LEU A 216 -32.35 3.80 0.13
C LEU A 216 -31.31 3.49 1.22
N VAL A 217 -30.25 4.28 1.31
CA VAL A 217 -29.19 4.15 2.32
C VAL A 217 -29.74 4.35 3.74
N SER A 218 -30.59 5.34 3.94
CA SER A 218 -31.21 5.60 5.25
C SER A 218 -32.15 4.46 5.66
N THR A 219 -32.90 3.89 4.71
CA THR A 219 -33.73 2.70 4.94
C THR A 219 -32.86 1.50 5.37
N VAL A 220 -31.71 1.31 4.71
CA VAL A 220 -30.74 0.26 5.10
C VAL A 220 -30.20 0.51 6.50
N ILE A 221 -29.84 1.75 6.83
CA ILE A 221 -29.34 2.12 8.16
C ILE A 221 -30.38 1.81 9.25
N ASP A 222 -31.65 2.13 9.03
CA ASP A 222 -32.71 1.88 10.03
C ASP A 222 -33.00 0.39 10.24
N GLU A 223 -32.94 -0.41 9.18
CA GLU A 223 -33.00 -1.88 9.28
C GLU A 223 -31.79 -2.45 10.04
N LEU A 224 -30.59 -1.92 9.76
CA LEU A 224 -29.36 -2.32 10.44
C LEU A 224 -29.37 -1.94 11.92
N LYS A 225 -29.86 -0.75 12.30
CA LYS A 225 -30.04 -0.37 13.71
C LYS A 225 -30.91 -1.39 14.45
N SER A 226 -32.01 -1.80 13.84
CA SER A 226 -32.95 -2.77 14.41
C SER A 226 -32.31 -4.16 14.56
N SER A 227 -31.55 -4.59 13.55
CA SER A 227 -30.89 -5.90 13.54
C SER A 227 -29.67 -5.98 14.47
N CYS A 228 -28.93 -4.88 14.64
CA CYS A 228 -27.76 -4.86 15.51
C CYS A 228 -28.14 -4.88 16.99
N SER A 229 -29.27 -4.31 17.39
CA SER A 229 -29.66 -4.14 18.81
C SER A 229 -30.23 -5.40 19.50
N GLY A 230 -30.22 -6.58 18.84
CA GLY A 230 -31.03 -7.74 19.26
C GLY A 230 -30.34 -9.11 19.33
N GLY A 231 -29.02 -9.23 19.08
CA GLY A 231 -28.33 -10.53 18.96
C GLY A 231 -27.06 -10.69 19.81
N ASN A 232 -26.67 -11.95 20.07
CA ASN A 232 -25.46 -12.34 20.84
C ASN A 232 -24.11 -11.99 20.16
N GLU A 233 -24.11 -11.52 18.91
CA GLU A 233 -22.92 -11.03 18.19
C GLU A 233 -23.21 -9.63 17.65
N GLU A 234 -23.18 -8.63 18.52
CA GLU A 234 -23.47 -7.24 18.16
C GLU A 234 -22.39 -6.67 17.23
N ALA A 235 -22.76 -6.34 15.99
CA ALA A 235 -21.90 -5.57 15.10
C ALA A 235 -22.10 -4.08 15.39
N ILE A 236 -21.01 -3.33 15.46
CA ILE A 236 -21.07 -1.88 15.66
C ILE A 236 -21.41 -1.22 14.34
N LEU A 237 -22.52 -0.49 14.30
CA LEU A 237 -22.93 0.31 13.16
C LEU A 237 -22.41 1.74 13.31
N ALA A 238 -21.66 2.21 12.31
CA ALA A 238 -21.28 3.60 12.15
C ALA A 238 -21.75 4.10 10.78
N TYR A 239 -22.25 5.33 10.71
CA TYR A 239 -22.69 5.91 9.45
C TYR A 239 -22.34 7.39 9.38
N TYR A 240 -22.14 7.88 8.16
CA TYR A 240 -21.83 9.27 7.88
C TYR A 240 -22.47 9.69 6.56
N TYR A 241 -23.09 10.87 6.56
CA TYR A 241 -23.63 11.50 5.36
C TYR A 241 -22.65 12.59 4.93
N CYS A 242 -22.07 12.45 3.74
CA CYS A 242 -21.31 13.56 3.14
C CYS A 242 -22.33 14.55 2.59
N ASP A 243 -22.24 15.81 3.00
CA ASP A 243 -23.23 16.83 2.66
C ASP A 243 -22.54 18.02 1.99
N PHE A 244 -22.84 18.23 0.72
CA PHE A 244 -22.33 19.35 -0.09
C PHE A 244 -22.59 20.73 0.54
N SER A 245 -23.63 20.87 1.36
CA SER A 245 -24.02 22.14 1.99
C SER A 245 -23.14 22.51 3.19
N ASP A 246 -22.43 21.54 3.78
CA ASP A 246 -21.45 21.78 4.84
C ASP A 246 -20.03 21.50 4.36
N SER A 247 -19.27 22.57 4.11
CA SER A 247 -17.85 22.52 3.74
C SER A 247 -16.98 21.75 4.72
N LYS A 248 -17.40 21.61 6.00
CA LYS A 248 -16.70 20.80 7.00
C LYS A 248 -17.03 19.33 6.91
N SER A 249 -18.20 18.96 6.40
CA SER A 249 -18.61 17.57 6.19
C SER A 249 -17.86 16.93 5.03
N ALA A 250 -17.48 17.75 4.04
CA ALA A 250 -16.79 17.35 2.82
C ALA A 250 -15.27 17.08 3.00
N ASN A 251 -14.80 16.72 4.20
CA ASN A 251 -13.38 16.49 4.51
C ASN A 251 -13.13 15.08 5.11
N PRO A 252 -12.17 14.29 4.59
CA PRO A 252 -11.79 12.98 5.14
C PRO A 252 -11.47 12.98 6.64
N VAL A 253 -10.86 14.05 7.16
CA VAL A 253 -10.55 14.22 8.60
C VAL A 253 -11.83 14.21 9.42
N THR A 254 -12.89 14.89 8.95
CA THR A 254 -14.18 14.95 9.63
C THR A 254 -14.87 13.59 9.61
N VAL A 255 -14.82 12.88 8.47
CA VAL A 255 -15.33 11.51 8.34
C VAL A 255 -14.66 10.61 9.38
N LEU A 256 -13.32 10.57 9.42
CA LEU A 256 -12.58 9.72 10.35
C LEU A 256 -12.85 10.08 11.82
N ARG A 257 -12.90 11.37 12.16
CA ARG A 257 -13.23 11.82 13.52
C ARG A 257 -14.61 11.38 13.95
N THR A 258 -15.59 11.48 13.05
CA THR A 258 -16.97 11.09 13.34
C THR A 258 -17.07 9.59 13.51
N LEU A 259 -16.50 8.82 12.58
CA LEU A 259 -16.42 7.35 12.71
C LEU A 259 -15.72 6.95 14.01
N LEU A 260 -14.55 7.53 14.32
CA LEU A 260 -13.83 7.27 15.57
C LEU A 260 -14.71 7.57 16.79
N THR A 261 -15.43 8.69 16.79
CA THR A 261 -16.34 9.05 17.89
C THR A 261 -17.45 8.03 18.06
N LEU A 262 -18.06 7.57 16.96
CA LEU A 262 -19.10 6.53 16.98
C LEU A 262 -18.56 5.20 17.52
N PHE A 263 -17.36 4.77 17.09
CA PHE A 263 -16.73 3.55 17.61
C PHE A 263 -16.26 3.68 19.05
N MET A 264 -15.84 4.87 19.49
CA MET A 264 -15.45 5.11 20.88
C MET A 264 -16.66 5.15 21.82
N ALA A 265 -17.81 5.61 21.35
CA ALA A 265 -19.05 5.62 22.14
C ALA A 265 -19.54 4.21 22.53
N THR A 266 -19.05 3.16 21.85
CA THR A 266 -19.40 1.76 22.12
C THR A 266 -18.28 0.99 22.85
N ILE A 267 -17.26 1.67 23.35
CA ILE A 267 -16.15 1.04 24.08
C ILE A 267 -16.49 0.99 25.58
N ASP A 268 -16.33 -0.19 26.18
CA ASP A 268 -16.44 -0.38 27.62
C ASP A 268 -15.30 0.34 28.37
N ASP A 269 -15.59 0.82 29.59
CA ASP A 269 -14.67 1.63 30.43
C ASP A 269 -13.27 0.99 30.60
N ASP A 270 -13.18 -0.35 30.61
CA ASP A 270 -11.91 -1.10 30.75
C ASP A 270 -10.97 -0.97 29.54
N SER A 271 -11.46 -0.49 28.39
CA SER A 271 -10.66 -0.30 27.17
C SER A 271 -10.24 1.15 26.93
N VAL A 272 -10.56 2.07 27.84
CA VAL A 272 -10.23 3.51 27.74
C VAL A 272 -8.72 3.74 27.76
N ASP A 273 -7.95 2.85 28.40
CA ASP A 273 -6.48 2.88 28.44
C ASP A 273 -5.85 2.90 27.04
N THR A 274 -6.54 2.30 26.07
CA THR A 274 -6.21 2.23 24.65
C THR A 274 -6.07 3.61 23.98
N PHE A 275 -6.73 4.63 24.54
CA PHE A 275 -6.80 6.02 24.03
C PHE A 275 -6.19 7.05 25.00
N VAL A 276 -5.37 6.64 25.95
CA VAL A 276 -4.71 7.53 26.92
C VAL A 276 -3.94 8.67 26.24
N ASP A 277 -3.35 8.43 25.07
CA ASP A 277 -2.62 9.46 24.33
C ASP A 277 -3.54 10.56 23.77
N LEU A 278 -4.76 10.23 23.36
CA LEU A 278 -5.79 11.21 23.01
C LEU A 278 -6.23 12.00 24.24
N LEU A 279 -6.38 11.35 25.40
CA LEU A 279 -6.72 12.02 26.66
C LEU A 279 -5.62 13.02 27.09
N LYS A 280 -4.35 12.61 26.99
CA LYS A 280 -3.19 13.50 27.24
C LYS A 280 -3.19 14.67 26.27
N ARG A 281 -3.42 14.42 24.97
CA ARG A 281 -3.50 15.47 23.95
C ARG A 281 -4.65 16.43 24.22
N LYS A 282 -5.85 15.95 24.57
CA LYS A 282 -6.99 16.80 24.94
C LYS A 282 -6.66 17.74 26.10
N LYS A 283 -5.94 17.24 27.12
CA LYS A 283 -5.45 18.04 28.24
C LYS A 283 -4.39 19.07 27.83
N ALA A 284 -3.58 18.79 26.81
CA ALA A 284 -2.48 19.64 26.36
C ALA A 284 -2.89 20.69 25.31
N THR A 285 -3.67 20.33 24.29
CA THR A 285 -3.83 21.15 23.07
C THR A 285 -5.21 21.72 22.83
N LYS A 286 -6.25 21.42 23.64
CA LYS A 286 -7.68 21.79 23.46
C LYS A 286 -8.32 21.42 22.10
N SER A 287 -7.58 21.31 21.01
CA SER A 287 -8.03 20.90 19.67
C SER A 287 -7.83 19.40 19.40
N PRO A 288 -8.75 18.76 18.65
CA PRO A 288 -8.64 17.36 18.25
C PRO A 288 -7.51 17.11 17.22
N PRO A 289 -7.06 15.86 17.00
CA PRO A 289 -6.03 15.55 15.99
C PRO A 289 -6.53 15.78 14.58
N ASP A 290 -5.84 16.58 13.76
CA ASP A 290 -6.14 16.80 12.32
C ASP A 290 -5.31 15.88 11.40
N ASP A 291 -4.36 15.13 11.96
CA ASP A 291 -3.51 14.21 11.22
C ASP A 291 -4.29 12.95 10.81
N ILE A 292 -4.43 12.76 9.50
CA ILE A 292 -5.20 11.66 8.90
C ILE A 292 -4.60 10.29 9.24
N GLU A 293 -3.28 10.13 9.21
CA GLU A 293 -2.62 8.86 9.49
C GLU A 293 -2.81 8.45 10.95
N LEU A 294 -2.71 9.42 11.87
CA LEU A 294 -3.02 9.20 13.27
C LEU A 294 -4.49 8.84 13.48
N LEU A 295 -5.43 9.54 12.84
CA LEU A 295 -6.86 9.24 12.92
C LEU A 295 -7.20 7.85 12.38
N GLN A 296 -6.58 7.44 11.27
CA GLN A 296 -6.68 6.09 10.73
C GLN A 296 -6.23 5.04 11.76
N LEU A 297 -5.06 5.23 12.37
CA LEU A 297 -4.53 4.29 13.38
C LEU A 297 -5.45 4.19 14.59
N LEU A 298 -6.00 5.32 15.04
CA LEU A 298 -6.94 5.38 16.15
C LEU A 298 -8.27 4.70 15.81
N LEU A 299 -8.78 4.89 14.59
CA LEU A 299 -10.00 4.24 14.12
C LEU A 299 -9.82 2.73 14.04
N LEU A 300 -8.72 2.25 13.45
CA LEU A 300 -8.41 0.82 13.39
C LEU A 300 -8.28 0.20 14.78
N ARG A 301 -7.66 0.93 15.72
CA ARG A 301 -7.55 0.51 17.12
C ARG A 301 -8.91 0.49 17.83
N ALA A 302 -9.77 1.47 17.53
CA ALA A 302 -11.13 1.49 18.05
C ALA A 302 -11.94 0.32 17.51
N ILE A 303 -11.85 0.00 16.21
CA ILE A 303 -12.52 -1.16 15.64
C ILE A 303 -12.01 -2.45 16.32
N GLY A 304 -10.69 -2.63 16.41
CA GLY A 304 -10.08 -3.81 17.02
C GLY A 304 -10.50 -5.09 16.29
N GLU A 305 -10.83 -6.13 17.04
CA GLU A 305 -11.34 -7.41 16.49
C GLU A 305 -12.87 -7.44 16.36
N ARG A 306 -13.55 -6.32 16.67
CA ARG A 306 -15.01 -6.24 16.69
C ARG A 306 -15.58 -6.26 15.27
N LYS A 307 -16.77 -6.83 15.11
CA LYS A 307 -17.51 -6.75 13.84
C LYS A 307 -18.03 -5.33 13.68
N ALA A 308 -17.77 -4.72 12.53
CA ALA A 308 -18.15 -3.34 12.25
C ALA A 308 -18.89 -3.24 10.91
N ILE A 309 -19.88 -2.36 10.84
CA ILE A 309 -20.57 -1.99 9.61
C ILE A 309 -20.44 -0.46 9.49
N ILE A 310 -19.84 0.01 8.40
CA ILE A 310 -19.63 1.43 8.13
C ILE A 310 -20.42 1.81 6.88
N VAL A 311 -21.30 2.81 6.99
CA VAL A 311 -22.07 3.34 5.88
C VAL A 311 -21.63 4.76 5.55
N LEU A 312 -21.21 5.03 4.32
CA LEU A 312 -20.90 6.36 3.82
C LEU A 312 -21.86 6.72 2.69
N ASP A 313 -22.71 7.71 2.92
CA ASP A 313 -23.60 8.24 1.89
C ASP A 313 -22.94 9.39 1.14
N GLU A 314 -23.19 9.45 -0.18
CA GLU A 314 -22.79 10.54 -1.08
C GLU A 314 -21.28 10.86 -1.06
N LEU A 315 -20.44 9.82 -1.18
CA LEU A 315 -18.98 9.99 -1.22
C LEU A 315 -18.50 10.94 -2.32
N ASP A 316 -19.30 11.11 -3.40
CA ASP A 316 -19.06 12.08 -4.47
C ASP A 316 -19.18 13.56 -4.03
N GLU A 317 -19.65 13.84 -2.82
CA GLU A 317 -19.72 15.19 -2.27
C GLU A 317 -18.50 15.56 -1.40
N CYS A 318 -17.62 14.59 -1.11
CA CYS A 318 -16.38 14.85 -0.39
C CYS A 318 -15.30 15.48 -1.31
N VAL A 319 -14.94 16.75 -1.04
CA VAL A 319 -14.04 17.57 -1.88
C VAL A 319 -12.66 16.92 -2.07
N ASP A 320 -12.07 16.42 -0.98
CA ASP A 320 -10.75 15.76 -0.99
C ASP A 320 -10.85 14.23 -0.82
N ARG A 321 -11.78 13.60 -1.55
CA ARG A 321 -12.05 12.15 -1.44
C ARG A 321 -10.90 11.20 -1.80
N ARG A 322 -9.83 11.67 -2.45
CA ARG A 322 -8.70 10.83 -2.91
C ARG A 322 -8.18 9.90 -1.82
N TRP A 323 -8.00 10.42 -0.61
CA TRP A 323 -7.53 9.62 0.51
C TRP A 323 -8.54 8.54 0.91
N LEU A 324 -9.84 8.86 0.95
CA LEU A 324 -10.90 7.89 1.26
C LEU A 324 -10.98 6.79 0.21
N LEU A 325 -10.84 7.14 -1.07
CA LEU A 325 -10.82 6.19 -2.19
C LEU A 325 -9.65 5.19 -2.11
N GLU A 326 -8.50 5.60 -1.56
CA GLU A 326 -7.40 4.67 -1.30
C GLU A 326 -7.59 3.88 0.01
N PHE A 327 -8.16 4.51 1.03
CA PHE A 327 -8.26 3.96 2.37
C PHE A 327 -9.34 2.88 2.50
N ILE A 328 -10.55 3.14 1.97
CA ILE A 328 -11.70 2.25 2.12
C ILE A 328 -11.41 0.86 1.52
N PRO A 329 -10.92 0.73 0.27
CA PRO A 329 -10.54 -0.58 -0.29
C PRO A 329 -9.49 -1.33 0.53
N ARG A 330 -8.51 -0.61 1.10
CA ARG A 330 -7.45 -1.23 1.93
C ARG A 330 -8.00 -1.80 3.24
N LEU A 331 -8.99 -1.13 3.86
CA LEU A 331 -9.51 -1.55 5.16
C LEU A 331 -10.29 -2.86 5.12
N VAL A 332 -10.97 -3.14 4.00
CA VAL A 332 -11.75 -4.37 3.81
C VAL A 332 -10.88 -5.62 3.91
N HIS A 333 -9.62 -5.50 3.53
CA HIS A 333 -8.67 -6.61 3.57
C HIS A 333 -8.04 -6.82 4.95
N GLN A 334 -8.21 -5.88 5.89
CA GLN A 334 -7.46 -5.85 7.14
C GLN A 334 -8.31 -5.97 8.41
N ALA A 335 -9.64 -5.99 8.33
CA ALA A 335 -10.51 -6.04 9.51
C ALA A 335 -11.87 -6.72 9.24
N SER A 336 -12.58 -7.11 10.31
CA SER A 336 -13.99 -7.57 10.28
C SER A 336 -14.96 -6.41 10.02
N VAL A 337 -14.66 -5.56 9.05
CA VAL A 337 -15.39 -4.34 8.71
C VAL A 337 -16.11 -4.55 7.38
N ARG A 338 -17.41 -4.31 7.38
CA ARG A 338 -18.25 -4.26 6.18
C ARG A 338 -18.55 -2.81 5.85
N TRP A 339 -18.45 -2.44 4.57
CA TRP A 339 -18.71 -1.08 4.11
C TRP A 339 -19.95 -1.05 3.24
N LEU A 340 -20.72 0.03 3.30
CA LEU A 340 -21.68 0.41 2.28
C LEU A 340 -21.33 1.83 1.86
N VAL A 341 -21.08 2.04 0.57
CA VAL A 341 -20.75 3.37 0.05
C VAL A 341 -21.78 3.74 -0.99
N SER A 342 -22.34 4.94 -0.90
CA SER A 342 -23.21 5.51 -1.93
C SER A 342 -22.49 6.63 -2.67
N SER A 343 -22.71 6.74 -3.98
CA SER A 343 -22.13 7.82 -4.79
C SER A 343 -22.80 8.00 -6.15
N ARG A 344 -22.48 9.10 -6.83
CA ARG A 344 -22.59 9.20 -8.29
C ARG A 344 -21.54 8.34 -8.99
N ARG A 345 -21.80 8.06 -10.26
CA ARG A 345 -20.86 7.34 -11.13
C ARG A 345 -19.80 8.27 -11.70
N GLU A 346 -18.82 8.63 -10.88
CA GLU A 346 -17.63 9.41 -11.28
C GLU A 346 -16.43 8.49 -11.57
N GLN A 347 -15.53 8.88 -12.50
CA GLN A 347 -14.49 7.98 -13.01
C GLN A 347 -13.47 7.56 -11.94
N ASP A 348 -13.10 8.48 -11.05
CA ASP A 348 -12.20 8.23 -9.92
C ASP A 348 -12.81 7.24 -8.92
N ILE A 349 -14.10 7.38 -8.60
CA ILE A 349 -14.85 6.46 -7.73
C ILE A 349 -14.98 5.09 -8.39
N VAL A 350 -15.36 5.04 -9.67
CA VAL A 350 -15.45 3.78 -10.43
C VAL A 350 -14.11 3.05 -10.44
N GLY A 351 -13.01 3.77 -10.68
CA GLY A 351 -11.67 3.17 -10.67
C GLY A 351 -11.22 2.69 -9.29
N ALA A 352 -11.56 3.42 -8.22
CA ALA A 352 -11.21 3.02 -6.86
C ALA A 352 -11.98 1.77 -6.38
N PHE A 353 -13.18 1.54 -6.91
CA PHE A 353 -14.06 0.45 -6.51
C PHE A 353 -14.28 -0.62 -7.61
N GLU A 354 -13.42 -0.68 -8.63
CA GLU A 354 -13.59 -1.58 -9.79
C GLU A 354 -13.67 -3.06 -9.39
N ASP A 355 -12.87 -3.47 -8.40
CA ASP A 355 -12.83 -4.85 -7.88
C ASP A 355 -13.98 -5.18 -6.90
N PHE A 356 -14.86 -4.22 -6.59
CA PHE A 356 -15.92 -4.37 -5.60
C PHE A 356 -17.32 -4.46 -6.22
N HIS A 357 -18.23 -5.08 -5.49
CA HIS A 357 -19.60 -5.26 -5.96
C HIS A 357 -20.34 -3.91 -6.03
N THR A 358 -20.67 -3.50 -7.25
CA THR A 358 -21.37 -2.23 -7.50
C THR A 358 -22.82 -2.49 -7.90
N ILE A 359 -23.75 -1.90 -7.13
CA ILE A 359 -25.17 -1.86 -7.45
C ILE A 359 -25.44 -0.53 -8.16
N SER A 360 -25.66 -0.59 -9.47
CA SER A 360 -25.98 0.59 -10.27
C SER A 360 -27.49 0.72 -10.43
N LEU A 361 -28.09 1.75 -9.84
CA LEU A 361 -29.50 2.07 -10.00
C LEU A 361 -29.88 2.34 -11.47
N SER A 362 -28.92 2.77 -12.30
CA SER A 362 -29.12 2.90 -13.75
C SER A 362 -29.23 1.55 -14.46
N HIS A 363 -28.64 0.49 -13.92
CA HIS A 363 -28.79 -0.87 -14.46
C HIS A 363 -30.07 -1.54 -13.90
N GLU A 364 -30.50 -1.16 -12.70
CA GLU A 364 -31.76 -1.57 -12.08
C GLU A 364 -32.98 -0.79 -12.59
N PHE A 365 -32.98 -0.38 -13.87
CA PHE A 365 -33.97 0.51 -14.45
C PHE A 365 -35.41 0.01 -14.26
N GLU A 366 -35.67 -1.29 -14.40
CA GLU A 366 -37.01 -1.85 -14.22
C GLU A 366 -37.52 -1.70 -12.78
N ASN A 367 -36.65 -1.95 -11.79
CA ASN A 367 -36.97 -1.82 -10.38
C ASN A 367 -37.19 -0.35 -10.00
N VAL A 368 -36.28 0.54 -10.43
CA VAL A 368 -36.41 1.98 -10.21
C VAL A 368 -37.68 2.52 -10.87
N TYR A 369 -37.99 2.08 -12.09
CA TYR A 369 -39.21 2.47 -12.80
C TYR A 369 -40.48 2.03 -12.05
N ALA A 370 -40.50 0.79 -11.54
CA ALA A 370 -41.62 0.28 -10.75
C ALA A 370 -41.80 1.07 -9.44
N ASP A 371 -40.71 1.47 -8.79
CA ASP A 371 -40.75 2.26 -7.56
C ASP A 371 -41.20 3.70 -7.82
N ILE A 372 -40.74 4.33 -8.90
CA ILE A 372 -41.24 5.65 -9.34
C ILE A 372 -42.74 5.57 -9.65
N GLN A 373 -43.17 4.52 -10.36
CA GLN A 373 -44.59 4.31 -10.64
C GLN A 373 -45.39 4.20 -9.35
N ARG A 374 -44.92 3.40 -8.38
CA ARG A 374 -45.58 3.25 -7.08
C ARG A 374 -45.65 4.59 -6.34
N TYR A 375 -44.56 5.35 -6.31
CA TYR A 375 -44.50 6.69 -5.72
C TYR A 375 -45.55 7.62 -6.35
N ILE A 376 -45.60 7.72 -7.69
CA ILE A 376 -46.58 8.57 -8.39
C ILE A 376 -48.00 8.15 -8.05
N MET A 377 -48.31 6.86 -8.14
CA MET A 377 -49.66 6.35 -7.86
C MET A 377 -50.07 6.59 -6.42
N GLN A 378 -49.15 6.42 -5.47
CA GLN A 378 -49.41 6.72 -4.07
C GLN A 378 -49.68 8.20 -3.86
N THR A 379 -48.86 9.10 -4.41
CA THR A 379 -49.07 10.55 -4.28
C THR A 379 -50.39 11.01 -4.91
N LEU A 380 -50.80 10.42 -6.04
CA LEU A 380 -52.10 10.70 -6.66
C LEU A 380 -53.30 10.31 -5.79
N GLU A 381 -53.14 9.36 -4.88
CA GLU A 381 -54.20 8.90 -3.98
C GLU A 381 -54.14 9.55 -2.58
N THR A 382 -52.97 9.97 -2.12
CA THR A 382 -52.80 10.59 -0.79
C THR A 382 -52.99 12.09 -0.82
N GLU A 383 -52.52 12.77 -1.86
CA GLU A 383 -52.54 14.23 -1.93
C GLU A 383 -53.98 14.76 -2.13
N PRO A 384 -54.53 15.58 -1.22
CA PRO A 384 -55.94 15.96 -1.24
C PRO A 384 -56.44 16.56 -2.57
N ARG A 385 -55.60 17.33 -3.27
CA ARG A 385 -55.98 17.93 -4.56
C ARG A 385 -55.95 16.91 -5.69
N LEU A 386 -54.91 16.10 -5.76
CA LEU A 386 -54.71 15.12 -6.82
C LEU A 386 -55.70 13.96 -6.69
N ARG A 387 -56.05 13.58 -5.46
CA ARG A 387 -57.03 12.54 -5.15
C ARG A 387 -58.40 12.81 -5.75
N ARG A 388 -58.80 14.08 -5.88
CA ARG A 388 -60.09 14.53 -6.42
C ARG A 388 -60.15 14.54 -7.95
N LEU A 389 -59.04 14.32 -8.64
CA LEU A 389 -59.00 14.23 -10.10
C LEU A 389 -59.71 12.95 -10.57
N ASP A 390 -60.29 12.98 -11.77
CA ASP A 390 -60.90 11.79 -12.35
C ASP A 390 -59.85 10.76 -12.78
N SER A 391 -60.29 9.52 -12.98
CA SER A 391 -59.41 8.40 -13.34
C SER A 391 -58.68 8.63 -14.66
N GLU A 392 -59.31 9.31 -15.62
CA GLU A 392 -58.70 9.66 -16.90
C GLU A 392 -57.52 10.61 -16.70
N LEU A 393 -57.70 11.73 -16.00
CA LEU A 393 -56.62 12.69 -15.78
C LEU A 393 -55.51 12.15 -14.87
N LYS A 394 -55.86 11.30 -13.88
CA LYS A 394 -54.87 10.58 -13.07
C LYS A 394 -54.01 9.65 -13.93
N ALA A 395 -54.62 8.92 -14.88
CA ALA A 395 -53.89 8.04 -15.80
C ALA A 395 -53.01 8.85 -16.77
N GLU A 396 -53.52 9.94 -17.33
CA GLU A 396 -52.75 10.88 -18.18
C GLU A 396 -51.51 11.39 -17.42
N LEU A 397 -51.69 11.88 -16.19
CA LEU A 397 -50.62 12.41 -15.35
C LEU A 397 -49.61 11.31 -15.00
N GLY A 398 -50.08 10.16 -14.52
CA GLY A 398 -49.23 9.05 -14.15
C GLY A 398 -48.35 8.57 -15.29
N SER A 399 -48.92 8.40 -16.48
CA SER A 399 -48.18 8.00 -17.67
C SER A 399 -47.17 9.06 -18.11
N ALA A 400 -47.56 10.34 -18.13
CA ALA A 400 -46.71 11.43 -18.58
C ALA A 400 -45.49 11.65 -17.65
N LEU A 401 -45.70 11.59 -16.34
CA LEU A 401 -44.62 11.73 -15.36
C LEU A 401 -43.68 10.53 -15.41
N LEU A 402 -44.23 9.32 -15.39
CA LEU A 402 -43.43 8.09 -15.37
C LEU A 402 -42.54 7.97 -16.62
N HIS A 403 -43.07 8.32 -17.79
CA HIS A 403 -42.32 8.27 -19.05
C HIS A 403 -41.18 9.31 -19.14
N LYS A 404 -41.31 10.45 -18.44
CA LYS A 404 -40.33 11.54 -18.46
C LYS A 404 -39.40 11.57 -17.24
N ALA A 405 -39.65 10.73 -16.23
CA ALA A 405 -38.91 10.69 -14.99
C ALA A 405 -37.44 10.30 -15.17
N ASP A 406 -37.15 9.42 -16.13
CA ASP A 406 -35.79 8.96 -16.45
C ASP A 406 -34.97 8.54 -15.22
N GLY A 407 -35.62 7.81 -14.30
CA GLY A 407 -35.00 7.34 -13.06
C GLY A 407 -34.84 8.39 -11.95
N MET A 408 -35.37 9.60 -12.11
CA MET A 408 -35.23 10.71 -11.15
C MET A 408 -36.51 10.94 -10.33
N PHE A 409 -36.54 10.49 -9.08
CA PHE A 409 -37.62 10.77 -8.13
C PHE A 409 -37.78 12.27 -7.86
N ARG A 410 -36.67 13.00 -7.66
CA ARG A 410 -36.73 14.45 -7.39
C ARG A 410 -37.40 15.22 -8.52
N TRP A 411 -37.15 14.83 -9.78
CA TRP A 411 -37.82 15.45 -10.93
C TRP A 411 -39.34 15.25 -10.85
N VAL A 412 -39.78 14.02 -10.55
CA VAL A 412 -41.21 13.68 -10.41
C VAL A 412 -41.86 14.51 -9.31
N GLN A 413 -41.21 14.62 -8.15
CA GLN A 413 -41.66 15.45 -7.04
C GLN A 413 -41.85 16.91 -7.47
N CYS A 414 -40.85 17.52 -8.12
CA CYS A 414 -40.94 18.90 -8.61
C CYS A 414 -42.13 19.10 -9.57
N GLN A 415 -42.40 18.12 -10.44
CA GLN A 415 -43.54 18.20 -11.35
C GLN A 415 -44.88 18.04 -10.62
N LEU A 416 -44.95 17.16 -9.62
CA LEU A 416 -46.15 16.99 -8.79
C LEU A 416 -46.44 18.27 -8.00
N ASP A 417 -45.45 18.86 -7.35
CA ASP A 417 -45.57 20.14 -6.63
C ASP A 417 -46.10 21.22 -7.56
N PHE A 418 -45.52 21.34 -8.76
CA PHE A 418 -46.00 22.27 -9.78
C PHE A 418 -47.44 21.98 -10.21
N ILE A 419 -47.84 20.73 -10.41
CA ILE A 419 -49.19 20.35 -10.81
C ILE A 419 -50.21 20.63 -9.70
N ILE A 420 -49.83 20.45 -8.43
CA ILE A 420 -50.68 20.74 -7.25
C ILE A 420 -51.05 22.23 -7.21
N THR A 421 -50.18 23.13 -7.70
CA THR A 421 -50.51 24.56 -7.84
C THR A 421 -51.59 24.86 -8.89
N ARG A 422 -51.83 23.96 -9.86
CA ARG A 422 -52.79 24.20 -10.94
C ARG A 422 -54.24 24.10 -10.45
N ARG A 423 -55.11 24.97 -10.98
CA ARG A 423 -56.49 25.13 -10.49
C ARG A 423 -57.55 24.54 -11.42
N THR A 424 -57.23 24.34 -12.70
CA THR A 424 -58.18 23.83 -13.70
C THR A 424 -57.62 22.60 -14.44
N ARG A 425 -58.51 21.71 -14.90
CA ARG A 425 -58.10 20.54 -15.72
C ARG A 425 -57.32 20.95 -16.97
N GLN A 426 -57.71 22.07 -17.58
CA GLN A 426 -57.00 22.64 -18.72
C GLN A 426 -55.55 23.00 -18.34
N SER A 427 -55.35 23.73 -17.25
CA SER A 427 -54.01 24.12 -16.80
C SER A 427 -53.13 22.92 -16.42
N ILE A 428 -53.72 21.84 -15.91
CA ILE A 428 -53.00 20.57 -15.68
C ILE A 428 -52.56 19.95 -17.01
N ARG A 429 -53.45 19.84 -18.00
CA ARG A 429 -53.09 19.28 -19.31
C ARG A 429 -52.06 20.11 -20.05
N GLU A 430 -52.12 21.44 -19.94
CA GLU A 430 -51.11 22.35 -20.47
C GLU A 430 -49.76 22.15 -19.76
N ALA A 431 -49.76 21.96 -18.44
CA ALA A 431 -48.56 21.61 -17.68
C ALA A 431 -47.93 20.29 -18.15
N LEU A 432 -48.75 19.25 -18.40
CA LEU A 432 -48.30 17.95 -18.90
C LEU A 432 -47.64 18.05 -20.30
N ARG A 433 -48.19 18.91 -21.17
CA ARG A 433 -47.61 19.17 -22.51
C ARG A 433 -46.25 19.87 -22.45
N THR A 434 -46.05 20.69 -21.43
CA THR A 434 -44.85 21.53 -21.25
C THR A 434 -43.87 20.99 -20.22
N LEU A 435 -43.98 19.71 -19.82
CA LEU A 435 -43.07 19.12 -18.84
C LEU A 435 -41.61 19.17 -19.34
N PRO A 436 -40.69 19.77 -18.56
CA PRO A 436 -39.26 19.80 -18.88
C PRO A 436 -38.67 18.39 -18.89
N ARG A 437 -37.53 18.21 -19.55
CA ARG A 437 -36.74 16.97 -19.46
C ARG A 437 -35.53 17.22 -18.57
N GLY A 438 -35.42 16.46 -17.48
CA GLY A 438 -34.33 16.59 -16.52
C GLY A 438 -34.45 17.80 -15.58
N LEU A 439 -33.46 17.93 -14.70
CA LEU A 439 -33.53 18.86 -13.57
C LEU A 439 -33.24 20.33 -13.96
N TYR A 440 -32.33 20.60 -14.88
CA TYR A 440 -31.92 21.99 -15.19
C TYR A 440 -33.05 22.79 -15.86
N PRO A 441 -33.74 22.27 -16.90
CA PRO A 441 -34.91 22.97 -17.44
C PRO A 441 -36.09 23.02 -16.44
N THR A 442 -36.08 22.15 -15.42
CA THR A 442 -37.04 22.24 -14.30
C THR A 442 -36.71 23.45 -13.41
N CYS A 443 -35.43 23.66 -13.08
CA CYS A 443 -34.98 24.82 -12.31
C CYS A 443 -35.29 26.13 -13.06
N GLU A 444 -34.95 26.22 -14.35
CA GLU A 444 -35.28 27.37 -15.20
C GLU A 444 -36.78 27.68 -15.20
N ARG A 445 -37.61 26.65 -15.29
CA ARG A 445 -39.08 26.79 -15.26
C ARG A 445 -39.57 27.32 -13.91
N ILE A 446 -39.01 26.85 -12.80
CA ILE A 446 -39.38 27.32 -11.45
C ILE A 446 -38.96 28.77 -11.29
N LEU A 447 -37.73 29.14 -11.67
CA LEU A 447 -37.25 30.51 -11.62
C LEU A 447 -38.11 31.46 -12.45
N LYS A 448 -38.44 31.07 -13.69
CA LYS A 448 -39.33 31.86 -14.54
C LYS A 448 -40.73 32.04 -13.94
N ARG A 449 -41.26 31.00 -13.26
CA ARG A 449 -42.55 31.11 -12.56
C ARG A 449 -42.48 32.17 -11.46
N ILE A 450 -41.41 32.16 -10.68
CA ILE A 450 -41.20 33.14 -9.60
C ILE A 450 -41.07 34.55 -10.20
N GLU A 451 -40.37 34.72 -11.32
CA GLU A 451 -40.30 35.99 -12.05
C GLU A 451 -41.68 36.46 -12.54
N ASP A 452 -42.51 35.54 -13.04
CA ASP A 452 -43.88 35.84 -13.50
C ASP A 452 -44.85 36.17 -12.32
N GLU A 453 -44.54 35.77 -11.08
CA GLU A 453 -45.34 36.05 -9.88
C GLU A 453 -45.18 37.50 -9.38
N GLY A 454 -44.02 38.13 -9.63
CA GLY A 454 -43.76 39.53 -9.31
C GLY A 454 -42.29 39.84 -9.03
N GLU A 455 -41.93 41.12 -9.10
CA GLU A 455 -40.55 41.59 -8.85
C GLU A 455 -40.11 41.32 -7.39
N GLU A 456 -41.03 41.45 -6.44
CA GLU A 456 -40.81 41.14 -5.02
C GLU A 456 -40.43 39.67 -4.81
N SER A 457 -41.26 38.74 -5.28
CA SER A 457 -40.98 37.29 -5.20
C SER A 457 -39.68 36.90 -5.90
N ALA A 458 -39.41 37.49 -7.06
CA ALA A 458 -38.17 37.29 -7.81
C ALA A 458 -36.94 37.74 -7.03
N LEU A 459 -37.02 38.89 -6.37
CA LEU A 459 -35.93 39.42 -5.55
C LEU A 459 -35.69 38.53 -4.32
N ILE A 460 -36.74 38.15 -3.59
CA ILE A 460 -36.64 37.26 -2.43
C ILE A 460 -35.98 35.94 -2.84
N ALA A 461 -36.52 35.26 -3.86
CA ALA A 461 -35.99 33.98 -4.31
C ALA A 461 -34.52 34.09 -4.77
N LYS A 462 -34.19 35.12 -5.55
CA LYS A 462 -32.82 35.32 -6.04
C LYS A 462 -31.85 35.54 -4.88
N THR A 463 -32.21 36.38 -3.92
CA THR A 463 -31.38 36.66 -2.74
C THR A 463 -31.21 35.41 -1.89
N THR A 464 -32.31 34.71 -1.56
CA THR A 464 -32.29 33.44 -0.84
C THR A 464 -31.38 32.42 -1.51
N LEU A 465 -31.56 32.15 -2.81
CA LEU A 465 -30.77 31.16 -3.53
C LEU A 465 -29.30 31.56 -3.62
N LEU A 466 -28.98 32.84 -3.81
CA LEU A 466 -27.60 33.33 -3.84
C LEU A 466 -26.88 33.07 -2.51
N TRP A 467 -27.54 33.39 -1.38
CA TRP A 467 -26.99 33.15 -0.05
C TRP A 467 -26.84 31.66 0.25
N LEU A 468 -27.84 30.84 -0.05
CA LEU A 468 -27.78 29.39 0.17
C LEU A 468 -26.67 28.71 -0.66
N VAL A 469 -26.47 29.13 -1.91
CA VAL A 469 -25.43 28.56 -2.78
C VAL A 469 -24.03 29.02 -2.37
N SER A 470 -23.90 30.25 -1.86
CA SER A 470 -22.60 30.86 -1.55
C SER A 470 -22.18 30.72 -0.09
N ALA A 471 -23.05 30.27 0.79
CA ALA A 471 -22.76 30.13 2.20
C ALA A 471 -21.70 29.02 2.45
N LEU A 472 -20.79 29.29 3.39
CA LEU A 472 -19.75 28.32 3.78
C LEU A 472 -20.27 27.24 4.75
N ARG A 473 -21.48 27.43 5.27
CA ARG A 473 -22.19 26.55 6.18
C ARG A 473 -23.70 26.61 5.89
N PRO A 474 -24.47 25.60 6.31
CA PRO A 474 -25.93 25.69 6.29
C PRO A 474 -26.43 26.94 7.04
N LEU A 475 -27.47 27.57 6.50
CA LEU A 475 -28.09 28.78 7.05
C LEU A 475 -29.39 28.43 7.75
N LYS A 476 -29.71 29.15 8.83
CA LYS A 476 -31.03 29.07 9.45
C LYS A 476 -32.05 29.92 8.71
N LEU A 477 -33.34 29.60 8.84
CA LEU A 477 -34.42 30.37 8.18
C LEU A 477 -34.36 31.86 8.55
N VAL A 478 -34.20 32.17 9.84
CA VAL A 478 -34.02 33.54 10.33
C VAL A 478 -32.79 34.24 9.73
N GLU A 479 -31.71 33.50 9.46
CA GLU A 479 -30.52 34.08 8.82
C GLU A 479 -30.76 34.42 7.34
N VAL A 480 -31.58 33.61 6.66
CA VAL A 480 -32.01 33.88 5.28
C VAL A 480 -32.96 35.08 5.24
N GLU A 481 -33.87 35.20 6.20
CA GLU A 481 -34.75 36.36 6.37
C GLU A 481 -33.96 37.67 6.52
N GLU A 482 -32.98 37.69 7.43
CA GLU A 482 -32.06 38.83 7.62
C GLU A 482 -31.22 39.11 6.36
N ALA A 483 -30.94 38.10 5.55
CA ALA A 483 -30.18 38.27 4.32
C ALA A 483 -30.96 39.00 3.23
N ILE A 484 -32.30 38.97 3.27
CA ILE A 484 -33.18 39.64 2.29
C ILE A 484 -33.08 41.16 2.43
N ILE A 485 -32.91 41.68 3.64
CA ILE A 485 -32.85 43.14 3.90
C ILE A 485 -31.47 43.76 3.65
N ILE A 486 -30.51 42.97 3.17
CA ILE A 486 -29.15 43.42 2.84
C ILE A 486 -29.08 43.87 1.38
N GLU A 487 -28.95 45.18 1.18
CA GLU A 487 -28.77 45.77 -0.15
C GLU A 487 -27.30 46.07 -0.47
N VAL A 488 -26.82 45.57 -1.61
CA VAL A 488 -25.44 45.79 -2.05
C VAL A 488 -25.18 47.28 -2.28
N GLY A 489 -24.23 47.84 -1.53
CA GLY A 489 -23.83 49.24 -1.62
C GLY A 489 -24.57 50.19 -0.66
N SER A 490 -25.48 49.67 0.16
CA SER A 490 -26.10 50.41 1.26
C SER A 490 -25.25 50.34 2.54
N GLU A 491 -25.23 51.42 3.32
CA GLU A 491 -24.63 51.47 4.66
C GLU A 491 -25.63 51.12 5.78
N SER A 492 -26.91 50.93 5.45
CA SER A 492 -27.99 50.61 6.38
C SER A 492 -28.86 49.45 5.87
N LEU A 493 -29.44 48.70 6.81
CA LEU A 493 -30.41 47.64 6.52
C LEU A 493 -31.76 48.22 6.12
N ASN A 494 -32.42 47.62 5.12
CA ASN A 494 -33.75 48.01 4.67
C ASN A 494 -34.83 47.18 5.40
N ASP A 495 -35.19 47.57 6.61
CA ASP A 495 -36.15 46.83 7.44
C ASP A 495 -37.56 46.78 6.81
N ASP A 496 -37.90 47.74 5.93
CA ASP A 496 -39.16 47.73 5.18
C ASP A 496 -39.22 46.61 4.12
N ALA A 497 -38.08 46.03 3.72
CA ALA A 497 -38.00 44.90 2.81
C ALA A 497 -38.08 43.53 3.51
N ARG A 498 -38.21 43.52 4.85
CA ARG A 498 -38.33 42.29 5.62
C ARG A 498 -39.64 41.57 5.26
N VAL A 499 -39.55 40.26 5.06
CA VAL A 499 -40.75 39.44 4.82
C VAL A 499 -41.65 39.44 6.05
N LEU A 500 -42.97 39.43 5.83
CA LEU A 500 -43.94 39.45 6.93
C LEU A 500 -44.00 38.11 7.67
N ASP A 501 -43.82 37.01 6.94
CA ASP A 501 -43.65 35.66 7.45
C ASP A 501 -42.41 35.05 6.80
N GLU A 502 -41.48 34.53 7.61
CA GLU A 502 -40.28 33.84 7.14
C GLU A 502 -40.61 32.60 6.29
N HIS A 503 -41.79 31.99 6.50
CA HIS A 503 -42.25 30.83 5.72
C HIS A 503 -42.67 31.21 4.29
N ASP A 504 -42.92 32.49 4.00
CA ASP A 504 -43.17 32.95 2.63
C ASP A 504 -41.93 32.68 1.74
N ILE A 505 -40.73 32.73 2.31
CA ILE A 505 -39.47 32.38 1.61
C ILE A 505 -39.53 30.93 1.10
N LEU A 506 -40.03 30.03 1.94
CA LEU A 506 -40.17 28.60 1.62
C LEU A 506 -41.26 28.37 0.58
N GLU A 507 -42.38 29.11 0.66
CA GLU A 507 -43.45 29.01 -0.33
C GLU A 507 -43.01 29.52 -1.72
N ILE A 508 -42.31 30.66 -1.76
CA ILE A 508 -41.80 31.26 -2.99
C ILE A 508 -40.78 30.34 -3.65
N CYS A 509 -39.75 29.92 -2.90
CA CYS A 509 -38.66 29.09 -3.44
C CYS A 509 -39.10 27.64 -3.67
N SER A 510 -40.12 27.16 -2.95
CA SER A 510 -40.78 25.88 -3.14
C SER A 510 -39.77 24.73 -3.34
N SER A 511 -39.90 23.94 -4.41
CA SER A 511 -39.08 22.76 -4.67
C SER A 511 -37.57 23.03 -4.91
N LEU A 512 -37.09 24.29 -4.88
CA LEU A 512 -35.67 24.63 -4.98
C LEU A 512 -34.95 24.65 -3.63
N VAL A 513 -35.69 24.75 -2.53
CA VAL A 513 -35.16 24.73 -1.16
C VAL A 513 -35.80 23.60 -0.37
N ASP A 514 -35.06 23.04 0.57
CA ASP A 514 -35.59 22.12 1.57
C ASP A 514 -35.36 22.75 2.96
N TYR A 515 -36.32 22.57 3.87
CA TYR A 515 -36.32 23.10 5.23
C TYR A 515 -36.46 21.96 6.24
N ASP A 516 -35.64 21.98 7.28
CA ASP A 516 -35.69 21.03 8.39
C ASP A 516 -36.28 21.69 9.64
N ASP A 517 -37.54 21.36 9.95
CA ASP A 517 -38.28 21.85 11.13
C ASP A 517 -37.55 21.61 12.46
N SER A 518 -36.68 20.59 12.53
CA SER A 518 -36.00 20.23 13.77
C SER A 518 -34.74 21.06 14.05
N THR A 519 -34.06 21.50 13.00
CA THR A 519 -32.81 22.26 13.10
C THR A 519 -32.96 23.73 12.70
N ASP A 520 -34.11 24.10 12.12
CA ASP A 520 -34.41 25.41 11.55
C ASP A 520 -33.48 25.77 10.38
N ILE A 521 -32.90 24.76 9.73
CA ILE A 521 -31.94 24.93 8.63
C ILE A 521 -32.68 24.93 7.30
N VAL A 522 -32.30 25.87 6.44
CA VAL A 522 -32.72 25.96 5.04
C VAL A 522 -31.51 25.65 4.16
N ASN A 523 -31.70 24.74 3.22
CA ASN A 523 -30.68 24.37 2.24
C ASN A 523 -31.26 24.40 0.82
N VAL A 524 -30.37 24.48 -0.17
CA VAL A 524 -30.77 24.15 -1.55
C VAL A 524 -31.22 22.70 -1.58
N SER A 525 -32.32 22.41 -2.26
CA SER A 525 -32.99 21.12 -2.15
C SER A 525 -32.25 19.91 -2.73
N HIS A 526 -31.14 20.15 -3.43
CA HIS A 526 -30.28 19.11 -3.98
C HIS A 526 -28.96 19.71 -4.47
N TYR A 527 -27.87 18.95 -4.38
CA TYR A 527 -26.56 19.35 -4.94
C TYR A 527 -26.62 19.71 -6.44
N SER A 528 -27.55 19.12 -7.18
CA SER A 528 -27.71 19.39 -8.62
C SER A 528 -28.37 20.74 -8.91
N VAL A 529 -29.20 21.23 -7.98
CA VAL A 529 -29.76 22.59 -8.04
C VAL A 529 -28.65 23.59 -7.72
N GLN A 530 -27.80 23.30 -6.72
CA GLN A 530 -26.63 24.13 -6.43
C GLN A 530 -25.66 24.20 -7.63
N ASN A 531 -25.35 23.05 -8.25
CA ASN A 531 -24.54 23.01 -9.47
C ASN A 531 -25.14 23.80 -10.64
N PHE A 532 -26.46 23.76 -10.82
CA PHE A 532 -27.13 24.56 -11.83
C PHE A 532 -26.82 26.05 -11.65
N PHE A 533 -26.88 26.57 -10.42
CA PHE A 533 -26.54 27.96 -10.15
C PHE A 533 -25.07 28.29 -10.37
N PHE A 534 -24.14 27.39 -10.03
CA PHE A 534 -22.71 27.58 -10.32
C PHE A 534 -22.36 27.57 -11.81
N LEU A 535 -23.01 26.72 -12.61
CA LEU A 535 -22.74 26.62 -14.05
C LEU A 535 -23.37 27.78 -14.86
N THR A 536 -24.45 28.37 -14.36
CA THR A 536 -25.20 29.45 -15.06
C THR A 536 -24.66 30.85 -14.72
N THR A 537 -23.75 30.97 -13.75
CA THR A 537 -23.11 32.24 -13.35
C THR A 537 -21.74 32.49 -13.98
N CYS A 538 -21.29 31.64 -14.92
CA CYS A 538 -20.06 31.84 -15.72
C CYS A 538 -20.33 32.46 -17.10
#